data_AF-A0A2T7NL14-F1
#
_entry.id   AF-A0A2T7NL14-F1
#
_cell.length_a   1.000
_cell.length_b   1.000
_cell.length_c   1.000
_cell.angle_alpha   90.00
_cell.angle_beta   90.00
_cell.angle_gamma   90.00
#
_symmetry.space_group_name_H-M   'P 1'
#
loop_
_entity.id
_entity.type
_entity.pdbx_description
1 polymer ?
#
loop_
_entity_poly.entity_id
_entity_poly.type
_entity_poly.pdbx_seq_one_letter_code
_entity_poly.pdbx_strand_id
1 'polypeptide(L)'
;MVADVRAELQESVSSTRSELQSGFVAAQSGLQNTVSSIQADMMSSSAQVQKELASLRAEIPGSVLALQSDLQADLAAVGVQCRDNIPAFTVCCRQRSHTLQPRSRRRGGAEGGRDLGAILRARRGKKDPEANKQKVDGETRQVRELVQSSVAALRVQIENLAADVIANVTELVSALESKVDGTAPKRRPMDDSPLTTIDERNKLLSKLVQNLTATRDQLLSAGKAGVGGWSSSYIRWGRSECPNGSEIVYRGFVGGSSYDSDGAAANRLCLTATPRPSDITGARTYIYGAEYKFAEHHDMDVVCAVCRARLAVTVMVPGTDVCPEGWTLQYAGHLTAGMVGHRAASEYLCLDANPEHRPGSHESRNGALFYYVFAQCGSLPCPPYTNMYLTCAVCSR
;
A
#
# COMPACT_ATOMS: atom_id res chain seq x y z
N MET A 1 83.30 -36.58 29.21
CA MET A 1 81.88 -36.37 29.58
C MET A 1 81.44 -34.92 29.40
N VAL A 2 81.92 -33.93 30.17
CA VAL A 2 81.40 -32.53 30.05
C VAL A 2 81.67 -31.87 28.68
N ALA A 3 82.84 -32.12 28.07
CA ALA A 3 83.17 -31.57 26.75
C ALA A 3 82.33 -32.18 25.61
N ASP A 4 81.96 -33.45 25.77
CA ASP A 4 81.19 -34.23 24.78
C ASP A 4 79.72 -33.78 24.76
N VAL A 5 79.12 -33.70 25.95
CA VAL A 5 77.77 -33.15 26.15
C VAL A 5 77.67 -31.70 25.65
N ARG A 6 78.72 -30.90 25.80
CA ARG A 6 78.76 -29.52 25.29
C ARG A 6 78.77 -29.47 23.76
N ALA A 7 79.48 -30.40 23.10
CA ALA A 7 79.53 -30.48 21.65
C ALA A 7 78.18 -30.92 21.07
N GLU A 8 77.56 -31.96 21.65
CA GLU A 8 76.22 -32.43 21.26
C GLU A 8 75.15 -31.34 21.47
N LEU A 9 75.24 -30.57 22.56
CA LEU A 9 74.32 -29.45 22.79
C LEU A 9 74.51 -28.35 21.74
N GLN A 10 75.75 -28.04 21.37
CA GLN A 10 76.04 -27.02 20.36
C GLN A 10 75.54 -27.43 18.97
N GLU A 11 75.63 -28.72 18.63
CA GLU A 11 75.11 -29.28 17.39
C GLU A 11 73.57 -29.32 17.37
N SER A 12 72.93 -29.71 18.47
CA SER A 12 71.47 -29.69 18.58
C SER A 12 70.91 -28.25 18.50
N VAL A 13 71.58 -27.29 19.13
CA VAL A 13 71.21 -25.86 19.08
C VAL A 13 71.43 -25.27 17.68
N SER A 14 72.49 -25.65 16.97
CA SER A 14 72.72 -25.18 15.59
C SER A 14 71.70 -25.78 14.62
N SER A 15 71.36 -27.07 14.78
CA SER A 15 70.33 -27.77 14.00
C SER A 15 68.97 -27.12 14.18
N THR A 16 68.49 -26.98 15.42
CA THR A 16 67.20 -26.36 15.73
C THR A 16 67.12 -24.90 15.27
N ARG A 17 68.21 -24.14 15.38
CA ARG A 17 68.28 -22.77 14.83
C ARG A 17 68.08 -22.76 13.31
N SER A 18 68.70 -23.69 12.59
CA SER A 18 68.57 -23.78 11.14
C SER A 18 67.15 -24.18 10.70
N GLU A 19 66.53 -25.12 11.42
CA GLU A 19 65.14 -25.53 11.20
C GLU A 19 64.17 -24.38 11.44
N LEU A 20 64.33 -23.63 12.55
CA LEU A 20 63.51 -22.46 12.86
C LEU A 20 63.68 -21.33 11.83
N GLN A 21 64.91 -21.09 11.35
CA GLN A 21 65.15 -20.12 10.29
C GLN A 21 64.48 -20.55 8.98
N SER A 22 64.57 -21.82 8.62
CA SER A 22 63.91 -22.35 7.42
C SER A 22 62.38 -22.30 7.51
N GLY A 23 61.81 -22.62 8.69
CA GLY A 23 60.39 -22.54 8.96
C GLY A 23 59.86 -21.10 8.95
N PHE A 24 60.63 -20.14 9.47
CA PHE A 24 60.27 -18.73 9.43
C PHE A 24 60.23 -18.19 7.99
N VAL A 25 61.22 -18.53 7.17
CA VAL A 25 61.25 -18.12 5.75
C VAL A 25 60.09 -18.76 4.98
N ALA A 26 59.78 -20.04 5.25
CA ALA A 26 58.63 -20.72 4.67
C ALA A 26 57.30 -20.04 5.07
N ALA A 27 57.11 -19.73 6.36
CA ALA A 27 55.92 -19.05 6.86
C ALA A 27 55.78 -17.63 6.29
N GLN A 28 56.88 -16.88 6.20
CA GLN A 28 56.89 -15.55 5.59
C GLN A 28 56.51 -15.62 4.11
N SER A 29 57.06 -16.57 3.36
CA SER A 29 56.71 -16.76 1.95
C SER A 29 55.24 -17.18 1.77
N GLY A 30 54.71 -18.04 2.65
CA GLY A 30 53.30 -18.41 2.67
C GLY A 30 52.38 -17.23 2.94
N LEU A 31 52.72 -16.39 3.92
CA LEU A 31 51.97 -15.19 4.24
C LEU A 31 51.98 -14.20 3.07
N GLN A 32 53.14 -13.99 2.44
CA GLN A 32 53.28 -13.14 1.26
C GLN A 32 52.37 -13.61 0.12
N ASN A 33 52.34 -14.93 -0.13
CA ASN A 33 51.48 -15.53 -1.15
C ASN A 33 49.99 -15.35 -0.84
N THR A 34 49.58 -15.53 0.42
CA THR A 34 48.18 -15.33 0.82
C THR A 34 47.73 -13.88 0.70
N VAL A 35 48.59 -12.92 1.07
CA VAL A 35 48.29 -11.49 0.93
C VAL A 35 48.14 -11.11 -0.54
N SER A 36 49.02 -11.61 -1.42
CA SER A 36 48.90 -11.39 -2.86
C SER A 36 47.64 -12.01 -3.45
N SER A 37 47.22 -13.19 -2.97
CA SER A 37 45.95 -13.82 -3.37
C SER A 37 44.75 -12.96 -2.97
N ILE A 38 44.69 -12.49 -1.72
CA ILE A 38 43.60 -11.66 -1.22
C ILE A 38 43.52 -10.33 -1.98
N GLN A 39 44.67 -9.71 -2.28
CA GLN A 39 44.72 -8.50 -3.09
C GLN A 39 44.16 -8.72 -4.50
N ALA A 40 44.47 -9.86 -5.12
CA ALA A 40 43.92 -10.21 -6.43
C ALA A 40 42.39 -10.42 -6.38
N ASP A 41 41.90 -11.13 -5.37
CA ASP A 41 40.46 -11.39 -5.18
C ASP A 41 39.67 -10.10 -4.90
N MET A 42 40.23 -9.18 -4.12
CA MET A 42 39.65 -7.86 -3.87
C MET A 42 39.57 -7.01 -5.14
N MET A 43 40.63 -6.99 -5.96
CA MET A 43 40.61 -6.27 -7.25
C MET A 43 39.60 -6.86 -8.23
N SER A 44 39.49 -8.20 -8.28
CA SER A 44 38.49 -8.89 -9.10
C SER A 44 37.06 -8.55 -8.66
N SER A 45 36.79 -8.61 -7.36
CA SER A 45 35.48 -8.27 -6.79
C SER A 45 35.11 -6.81 -7.03
N SER A 46 36.07 -5.89 -6.91
CA SER A 46 35.86 -4.47 -7.21
C SER A 46 35.49 -4.25 -8.68
N ALA A 47 36.19 -4.91 -9.61
CA ALA A 47 35.88 -4.85 -11.03
C ALA A 47 34.48 -5.42 -11.35
N GLN A 48 34.08 -6.49 -10.66
CA GLN A 48 32.74 -7.08 -10.81
C GLN A 48 31.64 -6.11 -10.33
N VAL A 49 31.82 -5.49 -9.16
CA VAL A 49 30.87 -4.50 -8.62
C VAL A 49 30.76 -3.28 -9.54
N GLN A 50 31.88 -2.81 -10.11
CA GLN A 50 31.86 -1.70 -11.09
C GLN A 50 31.10 -2.08 -12.37
N LYS A 51 31.21 -3.32 -12.84
CA LYS A 51 30.48 -3.82 -14.01
C LYS A 51 28.97 -3.91 -13.75
N GLU A 52 28.57 -4.40 -12.59
CA GLU A 52 27.14 -4.46 -12.21
C GLU A 52 26.55 -3.06 -12.05
N LEU A 53 27.28 -2.12 -11.44
CA LEU A 53 26.89 -0.71 -11.37
C LEU A 53 26.73 -0.07 -12.76
N ALA A 54 27.62 -0.38 -13.70
CA ALA A 54 27.51 0.10 -15.08
C ALA A 54 26.27 -0.47 -15.80
N SER A 55 25.95 -1.76 -15.57
CA SER A 55 24.73 -2.39 -16.11
C SER A 55 23.47 -1.73 -15.57
N LEU A 56 23.37 -1.57 -14.23
CA LEU A 56 22.24 -0.92 -13.57
C LEU A 56 22.08 0.53 -14.02
N ARG A 57 23.19 1.26 -14.21
CA ARG A 57 23.17 2.65 -14.71
C ARG A 57 22.68 2.75 -16.15
N ALA A 58 22.83 1.68 -16.96
CA ALA A 58 22.32 1.63 -18.33
C ALA A 58 20.84 1.19 -18.39
N GLU A 59 20.38 0.33 -17.48
CA GLU A 59 19.01 -0.21 -17.46
C GLU A 59 17.97 0.77 -16.90
N ILE A 60 18.34 1.59 -15.91
CA ILE A 60 17.42 2.56 -15.28
C ILE A 60 16.88 3.59 -16.29
N PRO A 61 17.69 4.24 -17.14
CA PRO A 61 17.19 5.17 -18.16
C PRO A 61 16.24 4.52 -19.16
N GLY A 62 16.51 3.27 -19.57
CA GLY A 62 15.64 2.53 -20.50
C GLY A 62 14.28 2.21 -19.89
N SER A 63 14.28 1.78 -18.63
CA SER A 63 13.04 1.49 -17.87
C SER A 63 12.20 2.75 -17.64
N VAL A 64 12.86 3.89 -17.35
CA VAL A 64 12.19 5.19 -17.18
C VAL A 64 11.61 5.69 -18.50
N LEU A 65 12.32 5.54 -19.62
CA LEU A 65 11.81 5.90 -20.95
C LEU A 65 10.63 5.02 -21.40
N ALA A 66 10.67 3.72 -21.10
CA ALA A 66 9.57 2.81 -21.37
C ALA A 66 8.31 3.17 -20.55
N LEU A 67 8.47 3.44 -19.25
CA LEU A 67 7.37 3.93 -18.41
C LEU A 67 6.80 5.26 -18.89
N GLN A 68 7.67 6.15 -19.40
CA GLN A 68 7.24 7.43 -19.95
C GLN A 68 6.45 7.25 -21.25
N SER A 69 6.85 6.33 -22.14
CA SER A 69 6.10 6.03 -23.36
C SER A 69 4.76 5.36 -23.07
N ASP A 70 4.72 4.43 -22.11
CA ASP A 70 3.51 3.70 -21.73
C ASP A 70 2.48 4.65 -21.10
N LEU A 71 2.92 5.51 -20.17
CA LEU A 71 2.07 6.52 -19.57
C LEU A 71 1.49 7.49 -20.61
N GLN A 72 2.28 7.84 -21.63
CA GLN A 72 1.85 8.73 -22.70
C GLN A 72 0.86 8.04 -23.66
N ALA A 73 1.01 6.74 -23.91
CA ALA A 73 0.06 5.93 -24.66
C ALA A 73 -1.27 5.77 -23.91
N ASP A 74 -1.23 5.50 -22.60
CA ASP A 74 -2.40 5.37 -21.75
C ASP A 74 -3.18 6.69 -21.65
N LEU A 75 -2.48 7.82 -21.48
CA LEU A 75 -3.09 9.16 -21.51
C LEU A 75 -3.79 9.44 -22.85
N ALA A 76 -3.19 9.03 -23.98
CA ALA A 76 -3.80 9.16 -25.29
C ALA A 76 -5.05 8.26 -25.43
N ALA A 77 -4.98 7.03 -24.95
CA ALA A 77 -6.10 6.08 -24.96
C ALA A 77 -7.28 6.57 -24.11
N VAL A 78 -7.01 7.06 -22.89
CA VAL A 78 -8.02 7.71 -22.02
C VAL A 78 -8.60 8.95 -22.70
N GLY A 79 -7.78 9.74 -23.40
CA GLY A 79 -8.22 10.89 -24.19
C GLY A 79 -9.19 10.54 -25.32
N VAL A 80 -8.94 9.44 -26.05
CA VAL A 80 -9.83 8.92 -27.11
C VAL A 80 -11.12 8.34 -26.50
N GLN A 81 -11.01 7.58 -25.42
CA GLN A 81 -12.17 6.98 -24.74
C GLN A 81 -13.09 8.03 -24.11
N CYS A 82 -12.53 9.12 -23.58
CA CYS A 82 -13.32 10.28 -23.15
C CYS A 82 -13.97 11.00 -24.34
N ARG A 83 -13.27 11.14 -25.48
CA ARG A 83 -13.80 11.77 -26.70
C ARG A 83 -14.97 10.98 -27.30
N ASP A 84 -14.89 9.66 -27.32
CA ASP A 84 -15.91 8.79 -27.93
C ASP A 84 -17.15 8.61 -27.04
N ASN A 85 -17.01 8.74 -25.71
CA ASN A 85 -18.13 8.66 -24.77
C ASN A 85 -18.95 9.96 -24.64
N ILE A 86 -18.39 11.12 -25.01
CA ILE A 86 -19.10 12.42 -24.98
C ILE A 86 -20.29 12.46 -25.99
N PRO A 87 -20.15 12.00 -27.24
CA PRO A 87 -21.28 11.85 -28.17
C PRO A 87 -22.31 10.81 -27.71
N ALA A 88 -21.87 9.70 -27.10
CA ALA A 88 -22.76 8.64 -26.60
C ALA A 88 -23.69 9.14 -25.48
N PHE A 89 -23.18 9.98 -24.58
CA PHE A 89 -24.01 10.68 -23.58
C PHE A 89 -25.04 11.63 -24.21
N THR A 90 -24.66 12.28 -25.32
CA THR A 90 -25.52 13.23 -26.03
C THR A 90 -26.64 12.50 -26.81
N VAL A 91 -26.36 11.33 -27.38
CA VAL A 91 -27.33 10.46 -28.08
C VAL A 91 -28.27 9.77 -27.09
N CYS A 92 -27.78 9.30 -25.94
CA CYS A 92 -28.59 8.65 -24.90
C CYS A 92 -29.65 9.60 -24.30
N CYS A 93 -29.30 10.89 -24.13
CA CYS A 93 -30.26 11.93 -23.74
C CYS A 93 -31.29 12.27 -24.84
N ARG A 94 -30.95 12.09 -26.12
CA ARG A 94 -31.85 12.34 -27.26
C ARG A 94 -32.84 11.18 -27.48
N GLN A 95 -32.41 9.94 -27.27
CA GLN A 95 -33.25 8.74 -27.40
C GLN A 95 -34.38 8.67 -26.34
N ARG A 96 -34.10 9.08 -25.09
CA ARG A 96 -35.10 9.07 -24.00
C ARG A 96 -36.23 10.08 -24.16
N SER A 97 -36.13 11.02 -25.10
CA SER A 97 -37.19 12.00 -25.33
C SER A 97 -38.31 11.50 -26.26
N HIS A 98 -38.12 10.36 -26.96
CA HIS A 98 -39.08 9.85 -27.96
C HIS A 98 -39.96 8.66 -27.51
N THR A 99 -39.82 8.16 -26.27
CA THR A 99 -40.57 6.97 -25.79
C THR A 99 -41.62 7.26 -24.70
N LEU A 100 -42.18 8.47 -24.66
CA LEU A 100 -43.40 8.74 -23.89
C LEU A 100 -44.58 8.91 -24.86
N GLN A 101 -45.23 7.80 -25.23
CA GLN A 101 -46.57 7.84 -25.82
C GLN A 101 -47.62 7.97 -24.71
N PRO A 102 -48.56 8.93 -24.80
CA PRO A 102 -49.63 9.07 -23.82
C PRO A 102 -50.76 8.08 -24.10
N ARG A 103 -51.07 7.21 -23.13
CA ARG A 103 -52.31 6.43 -23.10
C ARG A 103 -53.49 7.36 -22.79
N SER A 104 -54.43 7.43 -23.72
CA SER A 104 -55.67 8.21 -23.65
C SER A 104 -56.65 7.70 -22.58
N ARG A 105 -57.16 8.59 -21.73
CA ARG A 105 -58.54 8.53 -21.19
C ARG A 105 -59.08 9.94 -20.90
N ARG A 106 -60.32 10.15 -21.39
CA ARG A 106 -61.24 11.32 -21.35
C ARG A 106 -61.39 11.90 -19.92
N ARG A 107 -61.86 13.12 -19.62
CA ARG A 107 -62.63 14.18 -20.32
C ARG A 107 -62.58 15.45 -19.42
N GLY A 108 -62.56 16.65 -20.00
CA GLY A 108 -63.19 17.85 -19.39
C GLY A 108 -62.31 19.10 -19.18
N GLY A 109 -62.54 20.12 -20.01
CA GLY A 109 -62.70 21.52 -19.55
C GLY A 109 -61.52 22.50 -19.60
N ALA A 110 -61.64 23.46 -20.53
CA ALA A 110 -61.23 24.87 -20.47
C ALA A 110 -59.73 25.28 -20.56
N GLU A 111 -59.40 25.79 -21.76
CA GLU A 111 -58.67 27.03 -22.08
C GLU A 111 -57.55 27.56 -21.17
N GLY A 112 -56.36 27.75 -21.78
CA GLY A 112 -55.24 28.48 -21.18
C GLY A 112 -53.86 28.14 -21.76
N GLY A 113 -53.79 27.59 -22.97
CA GLY A 113 -52.54 27.24 -23.62
C GLY A 113 -51.98 28.40 -24.44
N ARG A 114 -51.04 29.15 -23.86
CA ARG A 114 -49.95 29.87 -24.55
C ARG A 114 -49.07 30.52 -23.48
N ASP A 115 -47.95 29.88 -23.15
CA ASP A 115 -46.61 30.52 -23.13
C ASP A 115 -45.52 29.69 -22.40
N LEU A 116 -45.51 28.35 -22.55
CA LEU A 116 -44.38 27.54 -22.05
C LEU A 116 -43.14 27.61 -22.95
N GLY A 117 -43.29 28.13 -24.17
CA GLY A 117 -42.22 28.27 -25.16
C GLY A 117 -41.32 29.48 -24.95
N ALA A 118 -41.81 30.59 -24.38
CA ALA A 118 -40.98 31.76 -24.08
C ALA A 118 -40.17 31.58 -22.79
N ILE A 119 -40.74 30.93 -21.77
CA ILE A 119 -40.08 30.71 -20.46
C ILE A 119 -38.84 29.79 -20.61
N LEU A 120 -38.88 28.81 -21.51
CA LEU A 120 -37.72 27.94 -21.79
C LEU A 120 -36.62 28.62 -22.63
N ARG A 121 -36.91 29.74 -23.30
CA ARG A 121 -35.88 30.52 -24.02
C ARG A 121 -35.16 31.52 -23.11
N ALA A 122 -35.79 31.97 -22.03
CA ALA A 122 -35.18 32.91 -21.08
C ALA A 122 -34.16 32.27 -20.10
N ARG A 123 -34.20 30.95 -19.87
CA ARG A 123 -33.25 30.25 -18.96
C ARG A 123 -31.99 29.69 -19.63
N ARG A 124 -31.84 29.83 -20.95
CA ARG A 124 -30.61 29.48 -21.67
C ARG A 124 -29.62 30.65 -21.57
N GLY A 125 -29.21 30.97 -20.34
CA GLY A 125 -28.11 31.90 -20.09
C GLY A 125 -26.86 31.38 -20.80
N LYS A 126 -26.35 32.16 -21.75
CA LYS A 126 -25.03 31.98 -22.39
C LYS A 126 -23.97 31.78 -21.29
N LYS A 127 -23.57 30.53 -21.02
CA LYS A 127 -22.25 30.26 -20.47
C LYS A 127 -21.34 30.00 -21.66
N ASP A 128 -20.44 30.94 -21.89
CA ASP A 128 -19.48 30.90 -22.97
C ASP A 128 -18.59 29.64 -22.82
N PRO A 129 -18.64 28.68 -23.75
CA PRO A 129 -17.85 27.45 -23.67
C PRO A 129 -16.34 27.72 -23.70
N GLU A 130 -15.90 28.85 -24.29
CA GLU A 130 -14.49 29.20 -24.36
C GLU A 130 -13.96 29.68 -22.99
N ALA A 131 -14.80 30.39 -22.22
CA ALA A 131 -14.46 30.80 -20.85
C ALA A 131 -14.34 29.61 -19.90
N ASN A 132 -15.13 28.55 -20.10
CA ASN A 132 -15.06 27.34 -19.27
C ASN A 132 -13.81 26.50 -19.62
N LYS A 133 -13.42 26.46 -20.90
CA LYS A 133 -12.18 25.83 -21.35
C LYS A 133 -10.94 26.54 -20.79
N GLN A 134 -10.90 27.86 -20.86
CA GLN A 134 -9.80 28.65 -20.28
C GLN A 134 -9.68 28.47 -18.76
N LYS A 135 -10.81 28.29 -18.05
CA LYS A 135 -10.81 28.03 -16.61
C LYS A 135 -10.22 26.65 -16.28
N VAL A 136 -10.62 25.61 -17.02
CA VAL A 136 -10.08 24.25 -16.86
C VAL A 136 -8.60 24.20 -17.22
N ASP A 137 -8.19 24.89 -18.29
CA ASP A 137 -6.78 24.98 -18.69
C ASP A 137 -5.93 25.72 -17.63
N GLY A 138 -6.50 26.77 -17.00
CA GLY A 138 -5.88 27.50 -15.90
C GLY A 138 -5.70 26.64 -14.63
N GLU A 139 -6.75 25.93 -14.22
CA GLU A 139 -6.70 25.02 -13.07
C GLU A 139 -5.71 23.85 -13.32
N THR A 140 -5.68 23.33 -14.55
CA THR A 140 -4.73 22.27 -14.95
C THR A 140 -3.27 22.75 -14.91
N ARG A 141 -3.02 24.00 -15.31
CA ARG A 141 -1.68 24.62 -15.23
C ARG A 141 -1.24 24.81 -13.78
N GLN A 142 -2.15 25.26 -12.92
CA GLN A 142 -1.87 25.47 -11.50
C GLN A 142 -1.54 24.15 -10.79
N VAL A 143 -2.26 23.06 -11.10
CA VAL A 143 -1.94 21.72 -10.59
C VAL A 143 -0.58 21.24 -11.08
N ARG A 144 -0.25 21.47 -12.36
CA ARG A 144 1.06 21.10 -12.93
C ARG A 144 2.21 21.82 -12.22
N GLU A 145 2.07 23.12 -11.96
CA GLU A 145 3.09 23.91 -11.29
C GLU A 145 3.28 23.49 -9.81
N LEU A 146 2.18 23.15 -9.11
CA LEU A 146 2.22 22.65 -7.74
C LEU A 146 2.91 21.27 -7.64
N VAL A 147 2.63 20.39 -8.60
CA VAL A 147 3.26 19.06 -8.69
C VAL A 147 4.76 19.20 -9.00
N GLN A 148 5.13 20.08 -9.95
CA GLN A 148 6.53 20.32 -10.28
C GLN A 148 7.33 20.90 -9.10
N SER A 149 6.74 21.82 -8.33
CA SER A 149 7.41 22.37 -7.15
C SER A 149 7.59 21.33 -6.04
N SER A 150 6.58 20.48 -5.83
CA SER A 150 6.63 19.40 -4.84
C SER A 150 7.68 18.34 -5.20
N VAL A 151 7.78 17.98 -6.48
CA VAL A 151 8.81 17.04 -6.99
C VAL A 151 10.22 17.62 -6.86
N ALA A 152 10.39 18.91 -7.15
CA ALA A 152 11.67 19.59 -6.96
C ALA A 152 12.10 19.62 -5.48
N ALA A 153 11.16 19.88 -4.57
CA ALA A 153 11.43 19.86 -3.13
C ALA A 153 11.84 18.46 -2.64
N LEU A 154 11.15 17.41 -3.09
CA LEU A 154 11.50 16.02 -2.76
C LEU A 154 12.88 15.64 -3.30
N ARG A 155 13.25 16.09 -4.49
CA ARG A 155 14.58 15.85 -5.06
C ARG A 155 15.70 16.42 -4.17
N VAL A 156 15.54 17.65 -3.70
CA VAL A 156 16.51 18.30 -2.80
C VAL A 156 16.61 17.56 -1.46
N GLN A 157 15.48 17.09 -0.90
CA GLN A 157 15.50 16.30 0.33
C GLN A 157 16.26 14.98 0.17
N ILE A 158 16.09 14.31 -0.98
CA ILE A 158 16.81 13.07 -1.29
C ILE A 158 18.31 13.33 -1.44
N GLU A 159 18.71 14.41 -2.13
CA GLU A 159 20.12 14.77 -2.31
C GLU A 159 20.80 15.10 -0.96
N ASN A 160 20.09 15.78 -0.05
CA ASN A 160 20.59 16.06 1.30
C ASN A 160 20.71 14.79 2.16
N LEU A 161 19.70 13.92 2.15
CA LEU A 161 19.74 12.63 2.86
C LEU A 161 20.86 11.73 2.35
N ALA A 162 21.10 11.70 1.03
CA ALA A 162 22.21 10.97 0.44
C ALA A 162 23.57 11.53 0.91
N ALA A 163 23.71 12.85 1.00
CA ALA A 163 24.93 13.48 1.50
C ALA A 163 25.19 13.14 2.98
N ASP A 164 24.16 13.17 3.83
CA ASP A 164 24.27 12.82 5.26
C ASP A 164 24.67 11.35 5.47
N VAL A 165 24.09 10.43 4.68
CA VAL A 165 24.44 9.00 4.73
C VAL A 165 25.89 8.79 4.29
N ILE A 166 26.33 9.46 3.22
CA ILE A 166 27.71 9.37 2.74
C ILE A 166 28.69 9.91 3.79
N ALA A 167 28.36 11.02 4.45
CA ALA A 167 29.19 11.60 5.51
C ALA A 167 29.33 10.63 6.71
N ASN A 168 28.23 10.08 7.20
CA ASN A 168 28.23 9.12 8.32
C ASN A 168 28.99 7.84 7.99
N VAL A 169 28.85 7.32 6.76
CA VAL A 169 29.59 6.12 6.32
C VAL A 169 31.08 6.42 6.23
N THR A 170 31.46 7.59 5.72
CA THR A 170 32.87 8.00 5.61
C THR A 170 33.51 8.14 6.99
N GLU A 171 32.81 8.73 7.96
CA GLU A 171 33.28 8.83 9.35
C GLU A 171 33.46 7.46 10.02
N LEU A 172 32.52 6.53 9.80
CA LEU A 172 32.63 5.16 10.30
C LEU A 172 33.82 4.41 9.68
N VAL A 173 34.08 4.61 8.39
CA VAL A 173 35.22 4.01 7.69
C VAL A 173 36.53 4.56 8.24
N SER A 174 36.67 5.88 8.41
CA SER A 174 37.88 6.48 9.00
C SER A 174 38.08 6.07 10.47
N ALA A 175 37.00 5.90 11.24
CA ALA A 175 37.06 5.37 12.60
C ALA A 175 37.50 3.89 12.66
N LEU A 176 37.16 3.11 11.64
CA LEU A 176 37.64 1.73 11.46
C LEU A 176 39.11 1.69 11.04
N GLU A 177 39.54 2.53 10.10
CA GLU A 177 40.92 2.63 9.63
C GLU A 177 41.88 3.03 10.76
N SER A 178 41.50 4.00 11.61
CA SER A 178 42.33 4.40 12.77
C SER A 178 42.48 3.30 13.83
N LYS A 179 41.49 2.39 13.95
CA LYS A 179 41.59 1.21 14.82
C LYS A 179 42.44 0.10 14.23
N VAL A 180 42.60 0.07 12.91
CA VAL A 180 43.46 -0.89 12.21
C VAL A 180 44.93 -0.45 12.28
N ASP A 181 45.22 0.85 12.25
CA ASP A 181 46.60 1.38 12.29
C ASP A 181 47.20 1.48 13.71
N GLY A 182 46.36 1.38 14.76
CA GLY A 182 46.75 1.49 16.17
C GLY A 182 47.46 0.27 16.78
N THR A 183 47.76 -0.77 16.00
CA THR A 183 48.42 -2.01 16.50
C THR A 183 49.72 -2.30 15.75
N ALA A 184 50.69 -1.38 15.86
CA ALA A 184 52.09 -1.70 15.58
C ALA A 184 52.69 -2.51 16.76
N PRO A 185 53.12 -3.77 16.59
CA PRO A 185 53.63 -4.56 17.71
C PRO A 185 55.07 -4.17 18.04
N LYS A 186 55.27 -3.51 19.17
CA LYS A 186 56.55 -3.50 19.91
C LYS A 186 56.82 -4.93 20.39
N ARG A 187 57.97 -5.48 19.97
CA ARG A 187 58.48 -6.81 20.34
C ARG A 187 58.44 -7.04 21.86
N ARG A 188 57.77 -8.11 22.30
CA ARG A 188 58.05 -8.86 23.55
C ARG A 188 57.80 -10.36 23.32
N PRO A 189 58.46 -11.24 24.11
CA PRO A 189 58.47 -12.68 23.86
C PRO A 189 57.11 -13.32 24.09
N MET A 190 56.81 -14.32 23.28
CA MET A 190 55.53 -14.99 23.11
C MET A 190 55.39 -16.12 24.14
N ASP A 191 54.26 -16.14 24.84
CA ASP A 191 53.76 -17.27 25.63
C ASP A 191 52.68 -18.00 24.79
N ASP A 192 52.71 -19.33 24.84
CA ASP A 192 51.98 -20.25 23.96
C ASP A 192 50.49 -20.33 24.35
N SER A 193 49.63 -19.48 23.77
CA SER A 193 48.15 -19.66 23.80
C SER A 193 47.26 -18.98 22.71
N PRO A 194 47.68 -18.65 21.45
CA PRO A 194 46.83 -17.82 20.57
C PRO A 194 45.85 -18.56 19.65
N LEU A 195 46.00 -19.88 19.42
CA LEU A 195 45.25 -20.55 18.34
C LEU A 195 43.76 -20.80 18.67
N THR A 196 43.39 -21.01 19.92
CA THR A 196 41.99 -21.26 20.31
C THR A 196 41.15 -19.98 20.25
N THR A 197 41.75 -18.83 20.56
CA THR A 197 41.07 -17.53 20.62
C THR A 197 40.82 -16.91 19.24
N ILE A 198 41.61 -17.25 18.21
CA ILE A 198 41.37 -16.81 16.83
C ILE A 198 40.21 -17.61 16.21
N ASP A 199 40.16 -18.91 16.46
CA ASP A 199 39.13 -19.79 15.91
C ASP A 199 37.76 -19.50 16.53
N GLU A 200 37.70 -19.22 17.83
CA GLU A 200 36.50 -18.73 18.51
C GLU A 200 36.02 -17.38 17.95
N ARG A 201 36.95 -16.49 17.61
CA ARG A 201 36.65 -15.18 17.03
C ARG A 201 36.10 -15.30 15.61
N ASN A 202 36.66 -16.20 14.80
CA ASN A 202 36.16 -16.52 13.46
C ASN A 202 34.74 -17.13 13.51
N LYS A 203 34.47 -17.96 14.53
CA LYS A 203 33.14 -18.55 14.76
C LYS A 203 32.10 -17.50 15.16
N LEU A 204 32.49 -16.52 15.98
CA LEU A 204 31.63 -15.39 16.34
C LEU A 204 31.39 -14.44 15.15
N LEU A 205 32.43 -14.17 14.34
CA LEU A 205 32.31 -13.39 13.11
C LEU A 205 31.35 -14.05 12.12
N SER A 206 31.44 -15.36 11.93
CA SER A 206 30.52 -16.11 11.06
C SER A 206 29.06 -15.99 11.52
N LYS A 207 28.80 -16.12 12.83
CA LYS A 207 27.46 -15.93 13.40
C LYS A 207 26.95 -14.49 13.22
N LEU A 208 27.81 -13.50 13.42
CA LEU A 208 27.45 -12.09 13.25
C LEU A 208 27.10 -11.79 11.79
N VAL A 209 27.88 -12.31 10.83
CA VAL A 209 27.59 -12.19 9.39
C VAL A 209 26.26 -12.85 9.05
N GLN A 210 25.97 -14.05 9.56
CA GLN A 210 24.68 -14.72 9.34
C GLN A 210 23.50 -13.90 9.89
N ASN A 211 23.62 -13.36 11.10
CA ASN A 211 22.60 -12.50 11.69
C ASN A 211 22.40 -11.19 10.91
N LEU A 212 23.48 -10.57 10.44
CA LEU A 212 23.43 -9.36 9.61
C LEU A 212 22.80 -9.64 8.25
N THR A 213 23.04 -10.83 7.68
CA THR A 213 22.43 -11.26 6.41
C THR A 213 20.92 -11.49 6.59
N ALA A 214 20.51 -12.17 7.65
CA ALA A 214 19.09 -12.34 7.99
C ALA A 214 18.38 -10.99 8.27
N THR A 215 19.06 -10.07 8.97
CA THR A 215 18.55 -8.71 9.21
C THR A 215 18.44 -7.92 7.90
N ARG A 216 19.41 -8.05 6.99
CA ARG A 216 19.36 -7.45 5.64
C ARG A 216 18.18 -8.01 4.84
N ASP A 217 17.95 -9.31 4.87
CA ASP A 217 16.83 -9.94 4.14
C ASP A 217 15.48 -9.50 4.74
N GLN A 218 15.38 -9.37 6.07
CA GLN A 218 14.24 -8.76 6.73
C GLN A 218 14.03 -7.30 6.31
N LEU A 219 15.08 -6.48 6.26
CA LEU A 219 15.00 -5.08 5.83
C LEU A 219 14.67 -4.93 4.34
N LEU A 220 15.16 -5.82 3.48
CA LEU A 220 14.82 -5.85 2.05
C LEU A 220 13.37 -6.28 1.82
N SER A 221 12.85 -7.21 2.64
CA SER A 221 11.43 -7.58 2.63
C SER A 221 10.54 -6.44 3.16
N ALA A 222 10.97 -5.75 4.22
CA ALA A 222 10.30 -4.57 4.75
C ALA A 222 10.38 -3.38 3.78
N GLY A 223 11.47 -3.25 3.03
CA GLY A 223 11.68 -2.26 1.98
C GLY A 223 10.80 -2.49 0.75
N LYS A 224 10.61 -3.74 0.31
CA LYS A 224 9.61 -4.10 -0.71
C LYS A 224 8.17 -3.81 -0.27
N ALA A 225 7.89 -3.89 1.04
CA ALA A 225 6.62 -3.46 1.63
C ALA A 225 6.54 -1.94 1.92
N GLY A 226 7.65 -1.21 1.78
CA GLY A 226 7.82 0.19 2.18
C GLY A 226 7.90 1.21 1.03
N VAL A 227 7.91 0.76 -0.24
CA VAL A 227 7.88 1.63 -1.43
C VAL A 227 6.49 1.65 -2.09
N GLY A 228 5.44 1.24 -1.36
CA GLY A 228 4.05 1.43 -1.76
C GLY A 228 3.46 2.63 -1.02
N GLY A 229 3.33 3.77 -1.69
CA GLY A 229 2.52 4.87 -1.17
C GLY A 229 1.09 4.39 -0.90
N TRP A 230 0.46 4.91 0.15
CA TRP A 230 -0.94 4.66 0.44
C TRP A 230 -1.82 4.94 -0.78
N SER A 231 -2.47 3.91 -1.31
CA SER A 231 -2.93 3.94 -2.70
C SER A 231 -4.39 3.53 -2.89
N SER A 232 -5.05 3.00 -1.85
CA SER A 232 -6.50 2.75 -1.87
C SER A 232 -7.16 2.99 -0.50
N SER A 233 -8.47 3.20 -0.52
CA SER A 233 -9.30 3.28 0.68
C SER A 233 -10.45 2.28 0.64
N TYR A 234 -10.99 1.94 1.80
CA TYR A 234 -12.16 1.10 1.96
C TYR A 234 -12.90 1.46 3.25
N ILE A 235 -14.16 1.03 3.35
CA ILE A 235 -14.96 1.19 4.57
C ILE A 235 -14.99 -0.14 5.31
N ARG A 236 -14.67 -0.09 6.61
CA ARG A 236 -14.89 -1.19 7.53
C ARG A 236 -16.22 -0.97 8.24
N TRP A 237 -17.22 -1.75 7.87
CA TRP A 237 -18.55 -1.66 8.45
C TRP A 237 -18.60 -2.45 9.75
N GLY A 238 -19.22 -1.87 10.78
CA GLY A 238 -19.36 -2.49 12.09
C GLY A 238 -18.16 -2.37 13.00
N ARG A 239 -17.12 -1.59 12.66
CA ARG A 239 -15.98 -1.33 13.57
C ARG A 239 -15.61 0.13 13.52
N SER A 240 -15.18 0.68 14.65
CA SER A 240 -14.72 2.07 14.74
C SER A 240 -13.22 2.26 14.47
N GLU A 241 -12.49 1.16 14.25
CA GLU A 241 -11.05 1.12 14.04
C GLU A 241 -10.67 0.32 12.78
N CYS A 242 -9.51 0.62 12.21
CA CYS A 242 -8.96 -0.09 11.06
C CYS A 242 -8.13 -1.31 11.47
N PRO A 243 -8.08 -2.38 10.65
CA PRO A 243 -7.26 -3.57 10.93
C PRO A 243 -5.77 -3.26 10.79
N ASN A 244 -4.94 -4.12 11.40
CA ASN A 244 -3.49 -4.00 11.34
C ASN A 244 -2.99 -3.94 9.89
N GLY A 245 -2.07 -3.01 9.61
CA GLY A 245 -1.53 -2.79 8.25
C GLY A 245 -2.31 -1.76 7.42
N SER A 246 -3.42 -1.23 7.95
CA SER A 246 -4.15 -0.09 7.39
C SER A 246 -4.20 1.07 8.37
N GLU A 247 -4.37 2.28 7.85
CA GLU A 247 -4.43 3.51 8.64
C GLU A 247 -5.85 4.08 8.64
N ILE A 248 -6.29 4.62 9.78
CA ILE A 248 -7.58 5.28 9.86
C ILE A 248 -7.56 6.64 9.16
N VAL A 249 -8.53 6.85 8.27
CA VAL A 249 -8.82 8.17 7.69
C VAL A 249 -9.77 8.92 8.62
N TYR A 250 -10.91 8.30 8.95
CA TYR A 250 -11.82 8.78 9.99
C TYR A 250 -12.73 7.65 10.50
N ARG A 251 -13.29 7.89 11.70
CA ARG A 251 -14.35 7.07 12.30
C ARG A 251 -15.70 7.75 12.16
N GLY A 252 -16.77 6.98 12.11
CA GLY A 252 -18.08 7.50 11.83
C GLY A 252 -19.24 6.61 12.25
N PHE A 253 -20.42 7.03 11.81
CA PHE A 253 -21.68 6.34 12.02
C PHE A 253 -22.27 5.96 10.67
N VAL A 254 -22.86 4.78 10.58
CA VAL A 254 -23.48 4.36 9.32
C VAL A 254 -24.79 5.10 9.12
N GLY A 255 -24.90 5.77 7.98
CA GLY A 255 -26.10 6.47 7.55
C GLY A 255 -26.69 5.85 6.29
N GLY A 256 -28.01 5.83 6.19
CA GLY A 256 -28.73 5.42 4.98
C GLY A 256 -30.17 5.89 4.98
N SER A 257 -30.91 5.62 3.90
CA SER A 257 -32.33 5.91 3.87
C SER A 257 -33.13 4.97 4.78
N SER A 258 -34.33 5.41 5.18
CA SER A 258 -35.26 4.54 5.90
C SER A 258 -35.65 3.38 5.01
N TYR A 259 -35.70 2.18 5.59
CA TYR A 259 -36.03 0.92 4.90
C TYR A 259 -37.36 0.93 4.13
N ASP A 260 -38.27 1.86 4.46
CA ASP A 260 -39.62 1.90 3.90
C ASP A 260 -39.90 3.11 2.99
N SER A 261 -38.87 3.89 2.65
CA SER A 261 -39.02 5.10 1.85
C SER A 261 -38.91 4.84 0.34
N ASP A 262 -39.97 5.15 -0.41
CA ASP A 262 -39.94 5.10 -1.87
C ASP A 262 -39.02 6.18 -2.46
N GLY A 263 -38.22 5.83 -3.48
CA GLY A 263 -37.25 6.75 -4.09
C GLY A 263 -36.03 7.06 -3.22
N ALA A 264 -35.86 6.31 -2.12
CA ALA A 264 -34.69 6.35 -1.25
C ALA A 264 -33.36 6.06 -1.96
N ALA A 265 -32.26 6.55 -1.38
CA ALA A 265 -30.92 6.17 -1.80
C ALA A 265 -30.63 4.73 -1.36
N ALA A 266 -30.11 3.91 -2.26
CA ALA A 266 -29.83 2.50 -1.99
C ALA A 266 -28.51 2.25 -1.24
N ASN A 267 -27.57 3.18 -1.37
CA ASN A 267 -26.27 3.07 -0.73
C ASN A 267 -26.31 3.59 0.71
N ARG A 268 -25.37 3.09 1.50
CA ARG A 268 -25.07 3.52 2.86
C ARG A 268 -23.77 4.31 2.84
N LEU A 269 -23.64 5.20 3.80
CA LEU A 269 -22.49 6.09 3.95
C LEU A 269 -21.88 5.90 5.33
N CYS A 270 -20.56 5.98 5.41
CA CYS A 270 -19.90 6.21 6.68
C CYS A 270 -19.88 7.71 6.94
N LEU A 271 -20.79 8.21 7.77
CA LEU A 271 -20.88 9.63 8.08
C LEU A 271 -19.83 10.01 9.11
N THR A 272 -19.12 11.11 8.88
CA THR A 272 -18.18 11.65 9.87
C THR A 272 -18.89 11.97 11.19
N ALA A 273 -18.20 11.77 12.32
CA ALA A 273 -18.68 12.19 13.63
C ALA A 273 -18.76 13.72 13.80
N THR A 274 -18.19 14.49 12.88
CA THR A 274 -18.15 15.96 12.90
C THR A 274 -18.78 16.57 11.65
N PRO A 275 -20.10 16.42 11.45
CA PRO A 275 -20.78 16.95 10.28
C PRO A 275 -20.78 18.48 10.27
N ARG A 276 -20.67 19.08 9.08
CA ARG A 276 -20.85 20.52 8.88
C ARG A 276 -22.18 20.79 8.18
N PRO A 277 -23.03 21.68 8.71
CA PRO A 277 -24.29 22.03 8.07
C PRO A 277 -24.04 22.89 6.81
N SER A 278 -25.04 22.88 5.92
CA SER A 278 -25.12 23.76 4.75
C SER A 278 -26.38 24.63 4.86
N ASP A 279 -26.30 25.89 4.44
CA ASP A 279 -27.38 26.88 4.58
C ASP A 279 -28.44 26.82 3.46
N ILE A 280 -28.47 25.73 2.68
CA ILE A 280 -29.39 25.56 1.56
C ILE A 280 -30.80 25.25 2.09
N THR A 281 -31.82 25.87 1.47
CA THR A 281 -33.23 25.59 1.72
C THR A 281 -33.91 25.05 0.47
N GLY A 282 -34.81 24.08 0.62
CA GLY A 282 -35.50 23.44 -0.50
C GLY A 282 -36.16 22.11 -0.14
N ALA A 283 -36.64 21.40 -1.16
CA ALA A 283 -37.08 20.02 -1.02
C ALA A 283 -35.91 19.14 -0.56
N ARG A 284 -36.19 18.18 0.31
CA ARG A 284 -35.17 17.38 1.01
C ARG A 284 -35.43 15.90 0.91
N THR A 285 -34.35 15.13 0.96
CA THR A 285 -34.34 13.71 1.29
C THR A 285 -33.80 13.53 2.70
N TYR A 286 -33.98 12.34 3.28
CA TYR A 286 -33.54 12.04 4.64
C TYR A 286 -32.44 10.96 4.64
N ILE A 287 -31.51 11.12 5.57
CA ILE A 287 -30.55 10.10 5.96
C ILE A 287 -30.75 9.83 7.46
N TYR A 288 -30.81 8.55 7.82
CA TYR A 288 -31.03 8.04 9.16
C TYR A 288 -29.84 7.19 9.59
N GLY A 289 -29.68 6.97 10.89
CA GLY A 289 -28.76 5.97 11.41
C GLY A 289 -29.12 4.56 10.93
N ALA A 290 -28.13 3.66 10.97
CA ALA A 290 -28.36 2.27 10.64
C ALA A 290 -28.38 1.37 11.88
N GLU A 291 -29.20 0.33 11.86
CA GLU A 291 -29.38 -0.62 12.96
C GLU A 291 -29.12 -2.06 12.52
N TYR A 292 -28.60 -2.85 13.44
CA TYR A 292 -28.54 -4.30 13.29
C TYR A 292 -29.91 -4.94 13.57
N LYS A 293 -30.25 -5.98 12.80
CA LYS A 293 -31.49 -6.74 12.97
C LYS A 293 -31.25 -8.24 13.15
N PHE A 294 -30.11 -8.59 13.76
CA PHE A 294 -29.75 -9.93 14.20
C PHE A 294 -29.63 -9.99 15.74
N ALA A 295 -29.65 -11.18 16.32
CA ALA A 295 -29.93 -11.40 17.74
C ALA A 295 -28.91 -10.75 18.68
N GLU A 296 -27.63 -10.82 18.36
CA GLU A 296 -26.54 -10.36 19.23
C GLU A 296 -26.50 -8.83 19.38
N HIS A 297 -26.96 -8.12 18.33
CA HIS A 297 -26.90 -6.66 18.29
C HIS A 297 -28.23 -5.97 17.97
N HIS A 298 -29.37 -6.65 18.18
CA HIS A 298 -30.68 -6.18 17.75
C HIS A 298 -30.97 -4.73 18.16
N ASP A 299 -31.42 -3.92 17.21
CA ASP A 299 -31.72 -2.49 17.34
C ASP A 299 -30.52 -1.58 17.66
N MET A 300 -29.30 -2.12 17.84
CA MET A 300 -28.14 -1.30 18.13
C MET A 300 -27.58 -0.64 16.86
N ASP A 301 -27.09 0.59 17.00
CA ASP A 301 -26.62 1.39 15.88
C ASP A 301 -25.26 0.92 15.35
N VAL A 302 -25.14 0.86 14.03
CA VAL A 302 -23.94 0.44 13.30
C VAL A 302 -22.91 1.57 13.22
N VAL A 303 -21.68 1.27 13.63
CA VAL A 303 -20.52 2.16 13.49
C VAL A 303 -19.69 1.81 12.26
N CYS A 304 -18.79 2.70 11.85
CA CYS A 304 -17.88 2.45 10.72
C CYS A 304 -16.56 3.19 10.86
N ALA A 305 -15.57 2.71 10.12
CA ALA A 305 -14.29 3.37 9.92
C ALA A 305 -13.95 3.40 8.44
N VAL A 306 -13.42 4.53 7.97
CA VAL A 306 -12.81 4.62 6.64
C VAL A 306 -11.32 4.43 6.81
N CYS A 307 -10.79 3.43 6.11
CA CYS A 307 -9.42 2.96 6.22
C CYS A 307 -8.66 3.18 4.93
N ARG A 308 -7.36 3.42 5.03
CA ARG A 308 -6.44 3.54 3.91
C ARG A 308 -5.46 2.37 3.93
N ALA A 309 -5.39 1.64 2.83
CA ALA A 309 -4.47 0.53 2.65
C ALA A 309 -3.19 1.00 1.95
N ARG A 310 -2.07 0.30 2.22
CA ARG A 310 -0.79 0.53 1.54
C ARG A 310 -0.77 0.02 0.10
N LEU A 311 -1.70 -0.87 -0.22
CA LEU A 311 -1.83 -1.56 -1.50
C LEU A 311 -2.80 -0.82 -2.42
N ALA A 312 -2.60 -0.93 -3.72
CA ALA A 312 -3.16 -0.01 -4.72
C ALA A 312 -4.64 -0.19 -5.00
N VAL A 313 -5.19 -1.38 -4.75
CA VAL A 313 -6.58 -1.69 -5.03
C VAL A 313 -7.20 -2.40 -3.85
N THR A 314 -8.47 -2.10 -3.55
CA THR A 314 -9.30 -2.80 -2.58
C THR A 314 -10.50 -3.44 -3.28
N VAL A 315 -10.91 -4.63 -2.84
CA VAL A 315 -12.07 -5.35 -3.36
C VAL A 315 -12.79 -6.09 -2.25
N MET A 316 -14.13 -6.09 -2.28
CA MET A 316 -14.95 -6.98 -1.47
C MET A 316 -15.25 -8.25 -2.27
N VAL A 317 -14.95 -9.40 -1.70
CA VAL A 317 -15.26 -10.72 -2.23
C VAL A 317 -16.42 -11.31 -1.41
N PRO A 318 -17.66 -11.35 -1.93
CA PRO A 318 -18.80 -11.94 -1.23
C PRO A 318 -18.79 -13.47 -1.33
N GLY A 319 -19.23 -14.14 -0.28
CA GLY A 319 -19.37 -15.61 -0.21
C GLY A 319 -18.13 -16.36 0.27
N THR A 320 -17.09 -15.66 0.72
CA THR A 320 -15.87 -16.24 1.30
C THR A 320 -15.30 -15.27 2.33
N ASP A 321 -14.68 -15.77 3.38
CA ASP A 321 -13.88 -15.02 4.36
C ASP A 321 -12.37 -15.05 4.03
N VAL A 322 -12.00 -15.73 2.94
CA VAL A 322 -10.63 -15.86 2.45
C VAL A 322 -10.43 -15.04 1.18
N CYS A 323 -9.34 -14.29 1.13
CA CYS A 323 -8.94 -13.53 -0.06
C CYS A 323 -8.36 -14.42 -1.17
N PRO A 324 -8.46 -14.01 -2.44
CA PRO A 324 -7.80 -14.71 -3.54
C PRO A 324 -6.28 -14.76 -3.35
N GLU A 325 -5.62 -15.71 -4.01
CA GLU A 325 -4.17 -15.85 -3.94
C GLU A 325 -3.46 -14.55 -4.35
N GLY A 326 -2.45 -14.15 -3.56
CA GLY A 326 -1.70 -12.90 -3.76
C GLY A 326 -2.43 -11.62 -3.33
N TRP A 327 -3.61 -11.71 -2.71
CA TRP A 327 -4.29 -10.58 -2.09
C TRP A 327 -4.11 -10.60 -0.56
N THR A 328 -3.99 -9.43 0.04
CA THR A 328 -3.89 -9.27 1.50
C THR A 328 -5.28 -9.07 2.10
N LEU A 329 -5.64 -9.89 3.09
CA LEU A 329 -6.87 -9.72 3.86
C LEU A 329 -6.81 -8.45 4.71
N GLN A 330 -7.80 -7.58 4.54
CA GLN A 330 -8.01 -6.42 5.40
C GLN A 330 -8.95 -6.79 6.55
N TYR A 331 -10.15 -7.27 6.24
CA TYR A 331 -11.06 -7.84 7.23
C TYR A 331 -12.03 -8.83 6.57
N ALA A 332 -12.64 -9.69 7.39
CA ALA A 332 -13.67 -10.62 6.96
C ALA A 332 -14.88 -10.57 7.90
N GLY A 333 -16.00 -11.10 7.45
CA GLY A 333 -17.20 -11.24 8.24
C GLY A 333 -18.38 -11.75 7.42
N HIS A 334 -19.53 -11.09 7.57
CA HIS A 334 -20.80 -11.55 7.02
C HIS A 334 -21.38 -10.56 6.02
N LEU A 335 -21.91 -11.09 4.92
CA LEU A 335 -22.59 -10.27 3.94
C LEU A 335 -23.94 -9.82 4.51
N THR A 336 -24.22 -8.52 4.40
CA THR A 336 -25.44 -7.90 4.94
C THR A 336 -26.15 -7.07 3.89
N ALA A 337 -27.46 -6.94 4.02
CA ALA A 337 -28.32 -6.11 3.17
C ALA A 337 -29.60 -5.71 3.95
N GLY A 338 -30.53 -5.05 3.27
CA GLY A 338 -31.91 -4.90 3.74
C GLY A 338 -32.69 -6.21 3.65
N MET A 339 -33.82 -6.28 4.37
CA MET A 339 -34.70 -7.46 4.35
C MET A 339 -35.50 -7.52 3.04
N VAL A 340 -35.81 -8.74 2.61
CA VAL A 340 -36.82 -8.98 1.58
C VAL A 340 -38.16 -8.35 2.00
N GLY A 341 -38.76 -7.54 1.13
CA GLY A 341 -40.05 -6.88 1.35
C GLY A 341 -39.96 -5.42 1.80
N HIS A 342 -38.76 -4.91 2.11
CA HIS A 342 -38.54 -3.48 2.32
C HIS A 342 -38.73 -2.69 1.02
N ARG A 343 -39.39 -1.52 1.11
CA ARG A 343 -39.63 -0.64 -0.06
C ARG A 343 -38.36 0.04 -0.55
N ALA A 344 -37.51 0.48 0.37
CA ALA A 344 -36.23 1.06 0.01
C ALA A 344 -35.25 -0.03 -0.44
N ALA A 345 -34.58 0.23 -1.56
CA ALA A 345 -33.48 -0.62 -2.00
C ALA A 345 -32.30 -0.52 -1.04
N SER A 346 -31.47 -1.56 -1.01
CA SER A 346 -30.24 -1.60 -0.21
C SER A 346 -29.11 -2.25 -0.99
N GLU A 347 -27.88 -1.81 -0.74
CA GLU A 347 -26.70 -2.52 -1.23
C GLU A 347 -26.27 -3.68 -0.32
N TYR A 348 -25.44 -4.57 -0.87
CA TYR A 348 -24.74 -5.62 -0.15
C TYR A 348 -23.45 -5.07 0.46
N LEU A 349 -23.27 -5.21 1.77
CA LEU A 349 -22.09 -4.78 2.50
C LEU A 349 -21.44 -5.91 3.27
N CYS A 350 -20.11 -5.89 3.33
CA CYS A 350 -19.36 -6.77 4.21
C CYS A 350 -19.32 -6.19 5.63
N LEU A 351 -20.05 -6.79 6.55
CA LEU A 351 -20.01 -6.43 7.97
C LEU A 351 -18.90 -7.22 8.64
N ASP A 352 -18.07 -6.57 9.46
CA ASP A 352 -17.01 -7.24 10.22
C ASP A 352 -17.58 -8.38 11.08
N ALA A 353 -16.82 -9.48 11.20
CA ALA A 353 -17.22 -10.65 11.99
C ALA A 353 -17.48 -10.34 13.46
N ASN A 354 -16.86 -9.29 14.00
CA ASN A 354 -17.01 -8.88 15.40
C ASN A 354 -17.54 -7.45 15.48
N PRO A 355 -18.83 -7.21 15.17
CA PRO A 355 -19.37 -5.87 15.09
C PRO A 355 -19.43 -5.16 16.44
N GLU A 356 -19.01 -3.91 16.45
CA GLU A 356 -19.23 -2.91 17.49
C GLU A 356 -20.56 -2.17 17.23
N HIS A 357 -21.06 -1.50 18.25
CA HIS A 357 -22.23 -0.63 18.15
C HIS A 357 -21.99 0.69 18.88
N ARG A 358 -22.79 1.71 18.56
CA ARG A 358 -22.75 2.99 19.29
C ARG A 358 -23.24 2.79 20.73
N PRO A 359 -22.49 3.18 21.77
CA PRO A 359 -22.96 3.03 23.15
C PRO A 359 -24.30 3.74 23.39
N GLY A 360 -25.22 3.06 24.09
CA GLY A 360 -26.53 3.62 24.45
C GLY A 360 -27.54 3.70 23.29
N SER A 361 -27.37 2.90 22.24
CA SER A 361 -28.24 2.91 21.04
C SER A 361 -29.28 1.78 21.00
N HIS A 362 -29.77 1.30 22.15
CA HIS A 362 -30.65 0.12 22.22
C HIS A 362 -32.11 0.35 21.79
N GLU A 363 -32.43 1.49 21.16
CA GLU A 363 -33.80 1.84 20.80
C GLU A 363 -34.08 1.53 19.33
N SER A 364 -35.25 0.94 19.05
CA SER A 364 -35.69 0.70 17.68
C SER A 364 -36.16 2.00 17.00
N ARG A 365 -35.30 2.61 16.20
CA ARG A 365 -35.54 3.81 15.37
C ARG A 365 -35.80 3.48 13.90
N ASN A 366 -35.44 2.27 13.45
CA ASN A 366 -35.74 1.71 12.13
C ASN A 366 -35.39 2.63 10.95
N GLY A 367 -34.14 3.11 10.94
CA GLY A 367 -33.56 3.84 9.81
C GLY A 367 -33.12 2.91 8.68
N ALA A 368 -31.82 2.90 8.37
CA ALA A 368 -31.24 1.90 7.49
C ALA A 368 -31.03 0.59 8.26
N LEU A 369 -31.24 -0.57 7.65
CA LEU A 369 -31.25 -1.84 8.39
C LEU A 369 -30.24 -2.84 7.84
N PHE A 370 -29.59 -3.59 8.74
CA PHE A 370 -28.62 -4.65 8.42
C PHE A 370 -29.18 -6.01 8.81
N TYR A 371 -29.43 -6.84 7.80
CA TYR A 371 -29.80 -8.25 7.90
C TYR A 371 -28.73 -9.11 7.25
N TYR A 372 -28.44 -10.28 7.83
CA TYR A 372 -27.57 -11.26 7.18
C TYR A 372 -28.18 -11.76 5.89
N VAL A 373 -27.34 -11.89 4.87
CA VAL A 373 -27.75 -12.37 3.56
C VAL A 373 -27.75 -13.88 3.55
N PHE A 374 -28.92 -14.45 3.31
CA PHE A 374 -29.09 -15.88 3.09
C PHE A 374 -29.09 -16.16 1.59
N ALA A 375 -28.11 -16.92 1.12
CA ALA A 375 -28.09 -17.40 -0.26
C ALA A 375 -29.14 -18.49 -0.44
N GLN A 376 -29.95 -18.38 -1.48
CA GLN A 376 -30.85 -19.43 -1.92
C GLN A 376 -30.33 -20.02 -3.23
N CYS A 377 -30.00 -21.31 -3.20
CA CYS A 377 -29.52 -22.00 -4.39
C CYS A 377 -30.69 -22.29 -5.35
N GLY A 378 -30.41 -22.41 -6.65
CA GLY A 378 -31.38 -22.45 -7.74
C GLY A 378 -30.69 -22.00 -9.03
N SER A 379 -30.87 -20.74 -9.42
CA SER A 379 -29.97 -20.11 -10.41
C SER A 379 -28.55 -19.90 -9.87
N LEU A 380 -28.40 -19.83 -8.54
CA LEU A 380 -27.12 -20.05 -7.88
C LEU A 380 -26.84 -21.57 -7.87
N PRO A 381 -25.66 -22.04 -8.33
CA PRO A 381 -25.35 -23.47 -8.40
C PRO A 381 -25.52 -24.19 -7.06
N CYS A 382 -26.26 -25.31 -7.08
CA CYS A 382 -26.38 -26.24 -5.96
C CYS A 382 -25.61 -27.53 -6.29
N PRO A 383 -24.45 -27.84 -5.70
CA PRO A 383 -23.51 -27.01 -4.90
C PRO A 383 -22.67 -26.01 -5.73
N PRO A 384 -21.85 -25.10 -5.13
CA PRO A 384 -21.44 -25.06 -3.71
C PRO A 384 -22.42 -24.36 -2.76
N TYR A 385 -23.45 -23.69 -3.28
CA TYR A 385 -24.43 -23.01 -2.41
C TYR A 385 -25.47 -24.02 -1.90
N THR A 386 -25.55 -24.20 -0.58
CA THR A 386 -26.46 -25.14 0.08
C THR A 386 -27.42 -24.43 1.02
N ASN A 387 -28.08 -23.36 0.54
CA ASN A 387 -28.97 -22.51 1.33
C ASN A 387 -28.35 -22.08 2.67
N MET A 388 -27.48 -21.06 2.62
CA MET A 388 -26.61 -20.69 3.74
C MET A 388 -26.49 -19.17 3.88
N TYR A 389 -26.14 -18.70 5.08
CA TYR A 389 -25.71 -17.31 5.25
C TYR A 389 -24.33 -17.09 4.61
N LEU A 390 -24.17 -15.98 3.90
CA LEU A 390 -22.93 -15.68 3.18
C LEU A 390 -21.93 -14.92 4.05
N THR A 391 -20.68 -15.35 4.00
CA THR A 391 -19.53 -14.60 4.51
C THR A 391 -19.06 -13.58 3.46
N CYS A 392 -18.06 -12.78 3.82
CA CYS A 392 -17.40 -11.85 2.92
C CYS A 392 -15.98 -11.54 3.42
N ALA A 393 -15.12 -11.14 2.49
CA ALA A 393 -13.77 -10.68 2.75
C ALA A 393 -13.52 -9.37 2.01
N VAL A 394 -12.87 -8.42 2.66
CA VAL A 394 -12.32 -7.23 2.00
C VAL A 394 -10.81 -7.41 1.89
N CYS A 395 -10.32 -7.31 0.67
CA CYS A 395 -8.97 -7.66 0.28
C CYS A 395 -8.30 -6.47 -0.40
N SER A 396 -6.97 -6.40 -0.34
CA SER A 396 -6.19 -5.37 -1.04
C SER A 396 -4.96 -5.94 -1.75
N ARG A 397 -4.54 -5.30 -2.86
CA ARG A 397 -3.38 -5.71 -3.66
C ARG A 397 -2.62 -4.53 -4.26
#